data_AF-A0A351K5P5-F1
#
_entry.id   AF-A0A351K5P5-F1
#
_cell.length_a   1.000
_cell.length_b   1.000
_cell.length_c   1.000
_cell.angle_alpha   90.00
_cell.angle_beta   90.00
_cell.angle_gamma   90.00
#
_symmetry.space_group_name_H-M   'P 1'
#
loop_
_entity.id
_entity.type
_entity.pdbx_description
1 polymer ?
#
loop_
_entity_poly.entity_id
_entity_poly.type
_entity_poly.pdbx_seq_one_letter_code
_entity_poly.pdbx_strand_id
1 'polypeptide(L)'
;MTQLERRRILYDQFEPWVLSEALTRHDLAVAVALADICGEDDQHLILALAFAVAAPQSGHTAVDLREIREHTLASAESRSPTQVTNVENLPWPEDGAKWLEDVSKSRLVTSTQSPLVVDRGLIYLRRFFHHEERVAERLSELAQASRPTVSNADVSNVLHLSRNQQHAVEVCGRARLGVLTGPPGSGKTRTVVALVADEFVTSPTARVALAAPTGKAAARMAESVAESIDVLSAADDEPIVAAASALQLIVPSTVHRLLGARGSDSFRYDVHNPLPFDLIVVDEASMLSLPLVDALLQALHPTARLVFVGDAGQLASVDAGSVLGDIAGADGPIHTCVAELTETHRFPADSVIGQFSSAVLQGDSDAAVHVLDEALGTSALSTSEIDG
;
A
#
# COMPACT_ATOMS: atom_id res chain seq x y z
N MET A 1 9.89 38.62 23.59
CA MET A 1 8.84 37.72 23.07
C MET A 1 9.26 36.30 23.38
N THR A 2 8.42 35.55 24.09
CA THR A 2 8.68 34.13 24.37
C THR A 2 8.50 33.29 23.09
N GLN A 3 9.08 32.10 23.01
CA GLN A 3 8.85 31.19 21.88
C GLN A 3 7.35 30.87 21.69
N LEU A 4 6.59 30.76 22.78
CA LEU A 4 5.15 30.54 22.74
C LEU A 4 4.38 31.71 22.14
N GLU A 5 4.77 32.95 22.47
CA GLU A 5 4.18 34.16 21.88
C GLU A 5 4.46 34.25 20.38
N ARG A 6 5.69 33.93 19.94
CA ARG A 6 6.05 33.91 18.52
C ARG A 6 5.23 32.89 17.74
N ARG A 7 5.12 31.66 18.25
CA ARG A 7 4.33 30.59 17.63
C ARG A 7 2.86 30.95 17.53
N ARG A 8 2.30 31.60 18.55
CA ARG A 8 0.91 32.07 18.52
C ARG A 8 0.69 33.13 17.44
N ILE A 9 1.58 34.11 17.33
CA ILE A 9 1.49 35.15 16.29
C ILE A 9 1.57 34.54 14.90
N LEU A 10 2.50 33.60 14.67
CA LEU A 10 2.59 32.89 13.40
C LEU A 10 1.32 32.08 13.12
N TYR A 11 0.81 31.35 14.11
CA TYR A 11 -0.41 30.55 13.96
C TYR A 11 -1.64 31.39 13.60
N ASP A 12 -1.83 32.54 14.25
CA ASP A 12 -2.98 33.42 14.02
C ASP A 12 -3.02 33.94 12.56
N GLN A 13 -1.88 34.01 11.87
CA GLN A 13 -1.81 34.40 10.46
C GLN A 13 -2.40 33.34 9.51
N PHE A 14 -2.47 32.08 9.94
CA PHE A 14 -2.99 30.98 9.14
C PHE A 14 -4.40 30.53 9.56
N GLU A 15 -5.05 31.26 10.48
CA GLU A 15 -6.42 30.97 10.91
C GLU A 15 -7.41 30.79 9.74
N PRO A 16 -7.38 31.59 8.65
CA PRO A 16 -8.28 31.39 7.50
C PRO A 16 -8.18 29.99 6.88
N TRP A 17 -6.98 29.41 6.80
CA TRP A 17 -6.73 28.08 6.20
C TRP A 17 -7.35 26.94 7.03
N VAL A 18 -7.42 27.14 8.34
CA VAL A 18 -8.06 26.20 9.27
C VAL A 18 -9.58 26.35 9.20
N LEU A 19 -10.09 27.59 9.18
CA LEU A 19 -11.53 27.86 9.09
C LEU A 19 -12.12 27.39 7.76
N SER A 20 -11.33 27.42 6.68
CA SER A 20 -11.69 26.86 5.37
C SER A 20 -11.42 25.36 5.26
N GLU A 21 -11.02 24.67 6.33
CA GLU A 21 -10.68 23.24 6.34
C GLU A 21 -9.71 22.81 5.21
N ALA A 22 -8.86 23.75 4.76
CA ALA A 22 -7.81 23.46 3.80
C ALA A 22 -6.62 22.78 4.50
N LEU A 23 -6.40 23.13 5.77
CA LEU A 23 -5.42 22.52 6.66
C LEU A 23 -6.07 22.26 8.03
N THR A 24 -5.62 21.23 8.73
CA THR A 24 -6.06 21.03 10.12
C THR A 24 -5.25 21.89 11.09
N ARG A 25 -5.80 22.10 12.29
CA ARG A 25 -5.05 22.75 13.39
C ARG A 25 -3.76 22.00 13.74
N HIS A 26 -3.77 20.68 13.59
CA HIS A 26 -2.63 19.84 13.91
C HIS A 26 -1.49 20.07 12.91
N ASP A 27 -1.81 20.08 11.61
CA ASP A 27 -0.83 20.28 10.53
C ASP A 27 -0.11 21.60 10.70
N LEU A 28 -0.88 22.65 10.92
CA LEU A 28 -0.36 23.99 11.11
C LEU A 28 0.48 24.11 12.38
N ALA A 29 0.05 23.49 13.49
CA ALA A 29 0.82 23.52 14.73
C ALA A 29 2.19 22.84 14.59
N VAL A 30 2.24 21.71 13.88
CA VAL A 30 3.50 21.00 13.56
C VAL A 30 4.37 21.83 12.62
N ALA A 31 3.79 22.40 11.56
CA ALA A 31 4.51 23.24 10.60
C ALA A 31 5.13 24.49 11.25
N VAL A 32 4.36 25.21 12.07
CA VAL A 32 4.85 26.39 12.80
C VAL A 32 5.95 26.01 13.79
N ALA A 33 5.84 24.86 14.47
CA ALA A 33 6.90 24.39 15.37
C ALA A 33 8.20 24.05 14.62
N LEU A 34 8.10 23.39 13.46
CA LEU A 34 9.25 23.06 12.61
C LEU A 34 9.89 24.30 11.99
N ALA A 35 9.08 25.27 11.53
CA ALA A 35 9.55 26.54 11.00
C ALA A 35 10.31 27.35 12.05
N ASP A 36 9.78 27.45 13.28
CA ASP A 36 10.43 28.13 14.40
C ASP A 36 11.78 27.48 14.76
N ILE A 37 11.87 26.14 14.72
CA ILE A 37 13.15 25.40 14.91
C ILE A 37 14.16 25.75 13.82
N CYS A 38 13.71 25.90 12.57
CA CYS A 38 14.57 26.28 11.44
C CYS A 38 14.87 27.79 11.38
N GLY A 39 14.22 28.58 12.23
CA GLY A 39 14.29 30.04 12.19
C GLY A 39 13.72 30.62 10.88
N GLU A 40 12.63 30.02 10.39
CA GLU A 40 11.87 30.48 9.23
C GLU A 40 10.65 31.28 9.68
N ASP A 41 10.42 32.44 9.05
CA ASP A 41 9.33 33.37 9.38
C ASP A 41 8.48 33.75 8.14
N ASP A 42 8.91 33.37 6.94
CA ASP A 42 8.16 33.68 5.72
C ASP A 42 6.86 32.86 5.65
N GLN A 43 5.74 33.55 5.44
CA GLN A 43 4.41 32.94 5.45
C GLN A 43 4.23 31.90 4.35
N HIS A 44 4.75 32.15 3.14
CA HIS A 44 4.60 31.22 2.03
C HIS A 44 5.46 29.97 2.24
N LEU A 45 6.64 30.12 2.84
CA LEU A 45 7.50 28.99 3.18
C LEU A 45 6.88 28.10 4.26
N ILE A 46 6.30 28.71 5.30
CA ILE A 46 5.56 27.99 6.36
C ILE A 46 4.32 27.30 5.79
N LEU A 47 3.61 27.95 4.86
CA LEU A 47 2.46 27.35 4.18
C LEU A 47 2.84 26.09 3.39
N ALA A 48 3.96 26.12 2.65
CA ALA A 48 4.45 24.97 1.91
C ALA A 48 4.77 23.79 2.84
N LEU A 49 5.41 24.10 3.98
CA LEU A 49 5.64 23.12 5.03
C LEU A 49 4.35 22.56 5.62
N ALA A 50 3.32 23.39 5.82
CA ALA A 50 2.02 22.94 6.33
C ALA A 50 1.33 21.96 5.36
N PHE A 51 1.36 22.22 4.05
CA PHE A 51 0.86 21.27 3.07
C PHE A 51 1.67 19.97 3.04
N ALA A 52 3.00 20.05 3.13
CA ALA A 52 3.84 18.86 3.23
C ALA A 52 3.55 18.04 4.50
N VAL A 53 3.21 18.69 5.62
CA VAL A 53 2.78 18.04 6.87
C VAL A 53 1.40 17.39 6.73
N ALA A 54 0.47 18.02 6.02
CA ALA A 54 -0.88 17.52 5.81
C ALA A 54 -0.93 16.34 4.83
N ALA A 55 -0.07 16.34 3.81
CA ALA A 55 -0.09 15.36 2.71
C ALA A 55 -0.18 13.89 3.16
N PRO A 56 0.59 13.42 4.16
CA PRO A 56 0.50 12.04 4.62
C PRO A 56 -0.87 11.63 5.16
N GLN A 57 -1.64 12.57 5.73
CA GLN A 57 -2.99 12.30 6.25
C GLN A 57 -4.02 12.15 5.12
N SER A 58 -3.67 12.60 3.92
CA SER A 58 -4.46 12.44 2.70
C SER A 58 -3.91 11.31 1.81
N GLY A 59 -3.00 10.48 2.33
CA GLY A 59 -2.42 9.36 1.58
C GLY A 59 -1.23 9.75 0.67
N HIS A 60 -0.83 11.02 0.63
CA HIS A 60 0.25 11.50 -0.24
C HIS A 60 1.60 11.57 0.49
N THR A 61 2.67 11.14 -0.16
CA THR A 61 4.04 11.21 0.38
C THR A 61 4.72 12.55 0.07
N ALA A 62 4.24 13.25 -0.97
CA ALA A 62 4.78 14.49 -1.49
C ALA A 62 3.65 15.45 -1.92
N VAL A 63 4.01 16.71 -2.14
CA VAL A 63 3.11 17.76 -2.62
C VAL A 63 3.68 18.44 -3.85
N ASP A 64 2.85 18.62 -4.87
CA ASP A 64 3.13 19.56 -5.96
C ASP A 64 2.52 20.92 -5.66
N LEU A 65 3.37 21.92 -5.38
CA LEU A 65 2.90 23.29 -5.10
C LEU A 65 2.26 23.99 -6.31
N ARG A 66 2.48 23.49 -7.52
CA ARG A 66 1.87 24.03 -8.75
C ARG A 66 0.40 23.66 -8.85
N GLU A 67 0.02 22.51 -8.29
CA GLU A 67 -1.33 21.94 -8.40
C GLU A 67 -2.09 21.92 -7.06
N ILE A 68 -1.41 22.16 -5.92
CA ILE A 68 -2.01 22.01 -4.59
C ILE A 68 -3.30 22.83 -4.39
N ARG A 69 -3.39 24.01 -5.03
CA ARG A 69 -4.61 24.84 -5.01
C ARG A 69 -5.78 24.10 -5.65
N GLU A 70 -5.58 23.51 -6.82
CA GLU A 70 -6.61 22.80 -7.58
C GLU A 70 -7.04 21.54 -6.82
N HIS A 71 -6.09 20.77 -6.30
CA HIS A 71 -6.38 19.60 -5.46
C HIS A 71 -7.16 19.96 -4.19
N THR A 72 -6.83 21.08 -3.54
CA THR A 72 -7.56 21.56 -2.35
C THR A 72 -8.99 21.98 -2.68
N LEU A 73 -9.20 22.63 -3.84
CA LEU A 73 -10.53 23.01 -4.33
C LEU A 73 -11.38 21.77 -4.66
N ALA A 74 -10.82 20.78 -5.36
CA ALA A 74 -11.50 19.52 -5.67
C ALA A 74 -11.92 18.77 -4.40
N SER A 75 -11.08 18.77 -3.36
CA SER A 75 -11.45 18.20 -2.07
C SER A 75 -12.62 18.97 -1.40
N ALA A 76 -12.67 20.30 -1.55
CA ALA A 76 -13.75 21.12 -1.01
C ALA A 76 -15.10 20.92 -1.74
N GLU A 77 -15.08 20.64 -3.05
CA GLU A 77 -16.27 20.35 -3.86
C GLU A 77 -17.06 19.16 -3.34
N SER A 78 -16.37 18.12 -2.86
CA SER A 78 -16.99 16.95 -2.24
C SER A 78 -17.73 17.25 -0.93
N ARG A 79 -17.48 18.41 -0.30
CA ARG A 79 -18.05 18.79 1.00
C ARG A 79 -19.25 19.73 0.84
N SER A 80 -19.03 20.93 0.30
CA SER A 80 -20.12 21.89 0.04
C SER A 80 -19.70 23.06 -0.86
N PRO A 81 -20.65 23.70 -1.58
CA PRO A 81 -20.36 24.89 -2.39
C PRO A 81 -19.79 26.06 -1.59
N THR A 82 -20.24 26.26 -0.35
CA THR A 82 -19.72 27.29 0.56
C THR A 82 -18.26 27.05 0.91
N GLN A 83 -17.83 25.79 0.99
CA GLN A 83 -16.44 25.45 1.28
C GLN A 83 -15.52 25.79 0.12
N VAL A 84 -15.97 25.54 -1.11
CA VAL A 84 -15.22 25.90 -2.33
C VAL A 84 -14.95 27.40 -2.35
N THR A 85 -15.97 28.23 -2.12
CA THR A 85 -15.80 29.69 -2.06
C THR A 85 -14.86 30.13 -0.94
N ASN A 86 -14.89 29.46 0.22
CA ASN A 86 -13.97 29.79 1.32
C ASN A 86 -12.51 29.48 0.95
N VAL A 87 -12.26 28.33 0.32
CA VAL A 87 -10.92 27.91 -0.12
C VAL A 87 -10.41 28.77 -1.28
N GLU A 88 -11.29 29.15 -2.21
CA GLU A 88 -10.94 29.99 -3.36
C GLU A 88 -10.47 31.38 -2.94
N ASN A 89 -11.06 31.95 -1.88
CA ASN A 89 -10.73 33.27 -1.34
C ASN A 89 -9.51 33.29 -0.41
N LEU A 90 -8.84 32.16 -0.18
CA LEU A 90 -7.61 32.12 0.60
C LEU A 90 -6.48 32.89 -0.10
N PRO A 91 -5.52 33.44 0.65
CA PRO A 91 -4.36 34.16 0.10
C PRO A 91 -3.33 33.18 -0.49
N TRP A 92 -3.69 32.54 -1.60
CA TRP A 92 -2.80 31.62 -2.33
C TRP A 92 -1.61 32.35 -2.96
N PRO A 93 -0.41 31.75 -2.96
CA PRO A 93 0.70 32.22 -3.80
C PRO A 93 0.28 32.22 -5.28
N GLU A 94 0.57 33.32 -6.00
CA GLU A 94 0.12 33.51 -7.40
C GLU A 94 0.81 32.56 -8.39
N ASP A 95 2.06 32.18 -8.11
CA ASP A 95 2.88 31.35 -8.99
C ASP A 95 3.46 30.17 -8.19
N GLY A 96 2.92 28.97 -8.41
CA GLY A 96 3.36 27.76 -7.75
C GLY A 96 4.78 27.33 -8.12
N ALA A 97 5.26 27.65 -9.32
CA ALA A 97 6.62 27.31 -9.74
C ALA A 97 7.65 28.21 -9.05
N LYS A 98 7.35 29.52 -8.96
CA LYS A 98 8.17 30.45 -8.17
C LYS A 98 8.12 30.11 -6.68
N TRP A 99 6.95 29.74 -6.16
CA TRP A 99 6.80 29.32 -4.78
C TRP A 99 7.67 28.11 -4.45
N LEU A 100 7.68 27.10 -5.32
CA LEU A 100 8.57 25.95 -5.22
C LEU A 100 10.06 26.34 -5.29
N GLU A 101 10.43 27.26 -6.18
CA GLU A 101 11.80 27.78 -6.28
C GLU A 101 12.23 28.47 -4.98
N ASP A 102 11.38 29.30 -4.39
CA ASP A 102 11.64 29.98 -3.12
C ASP A 102 11.78 28.97 -1.97
N VAL A 103 10.93 27.94 -1.91
CA VAL A 103 11.03 26.85 -0.92
C VAL A 103 12.33 26.08 -1.07
N SER A 104 12.76 25.77 -2.29
CA SER A 104 14.01 25.03 -2.54
C SER A 104 15.26 25.74 -2.02
N LYS A 105 15.23 27.07 -1.94
CA LYS A 105 16.33 27.92 -1.44
C LYS A 105 16.23 28.22 0.05
N SER A 106 15.11 27.89 0.68
CA SER A 106 14.83 28.19 2.08
C SER A 106 15.65 27.35 3.06
N ARG A 107 15.65 27.76 4.33
CA ARG A 107 16.24 26.97 5.43
C ARG A 107 15.49 25.67 5.70
N LEU A 108 14.23 25.59 5.28
CA LEU A 108 13.39 24.40 5.40
C LEU A 108 13.86 23.25 4.52
N VAL A 109 14.75 23.50 3.55
CA VAL A 109 15.35 22.50 2.65
C VAL A 109 16.87 22.45 2.80
N THR A 110 17.53 23.61 2.87
CA THR A 110 19.01 23.71 2.78
C THR A 110 19.76 23.44 4.09
N SER A 111 19.09 23.47 5.24
CA SER A 111 19.74 23.21 6.54
C SER A 111 20.08 21.73 6.73
N THR A 112 21.09 21.44 7.57
CA THR A 112 21.54 20.06 7.84
C THR A 112 20.49 19.18 8.53
N GLN A 113 19.50 19.78 9.20
CA GLN A 113 18.37 19.11 9.84
C GLN A 113 17.05 19.57 9.23
N SER A 114 17.06 19.91 7.94
CA SER A 114 15.91 20.49 7.28
C SER A 114 14.71 19.53 7.24
N PRO A 115 13.49 19.98 7.55
CA PRO A 115 12.32 19.11 7.57
C PRO A 115 11.83 18.70 6.18
N LEU A 116 12.20 19.45 5.14
CA LEU A 116 11.76 19.22 3.77
C LEU A 116 12.89 18.73 2.86
N VAL A 117 12.48 18.01 1.82
CA VAL A 117 13.28 17.66 0.65
C VAL A 117 12.51 18.10 -0.58
N VAL A 118 13.21 18.70 -1.55
CA VAL A 118 12.66 18.98 -2.88
C VAL A 118 13.30 18.01 -3.85
N ASP A 119 12.49 17.18 -4.49
CA ASP A 119 12.93 16.26 -5.54
C ASP A 119 11.93 16.25 -6.69
N ARG A 120 12.42 16.23 -7.93
CA ARG A 120 11.61 16.20 -9.18
C ARG A 120 10.45 17.19 -9.25
N GLY A 121 10.57 18.33 -8.58
CA GLY A 121 9.54 19.37 -8.54
C GLY A 121 8.45 19.17 -7.48
N LEU A 122 8.61 18.18 -6.60
CA LEU A 122 7.72 17.88 -5.49
C LEU A 122 8.40 18.22 -4.16
N ILE A 123 7.60 18.52 -3.15
CA ILE A 123 8.04 18.75 -1.77
C ILE A 123 7.64 17.56 -0.92
N TYR A 124 8.61 17.02 -0.20
CA TYR A 124 8.44 15.93 0.73
C TYR A 124 8.76 16.40 2.15
N LEU A 125 8.09 15.81 3.13
CA LEU A 125 8.72 15.68 4.44
C LEU A 125 9.92 14.74 4.32
N ARG A 126 11.08 15.16 4.84
CA ARG A 126 12.35 14.42 4.76
C ARG A 126 12.20 12.95 5.14
N ARG A 127 11.41 12.64 6.17
CA ARG A 127 11.18 11.26 6.62
C ARG A 127 10.55 10.39 5.52
N PHE A 128 9.55 10.92 4.80
CA PHE A 128 8.83 10.20 3.75
C PHE A 128 9.68 10.04 2.50
N PHE A 129 10.44 11.08 2.13
CA PHE A 129 11.44 10.97 1.07
C PHE A 129 12.41 9.82 1.33
N HIS A 130 12.96 9.73 2.54
CA HIS A 130 13.87 8.63 2.88
C HIS A 130 13.18 7.26 3.02
N HIS A 131 11.88 7.22 3.34
CA HIS A 131 11.12 5.97 3.25
C HIS A 131 11.03 5.51 1.78
N GLU A 132 10.73 6.41 0.84
CA GLU A 132 10.68 6.07 -0.60
C GLU A 132 12.03 5.58 -1.12
N GLU A 133 13.12 6.31 -0.84
CA GLU A 133 14.46 5.92 -1.28
C GLU A 133 14.84 4.52 -0.79
N ARG A 134 14.70 4.26 0.52
CA ARG A 134 15.05 2.96 1.11
C ARG A 134 14.18 1.83 0.55
N VAL A 135 12.88 2.06 0.39
CA VAL A 135 11.96 1.06 -0.16
C VAL A 135 12.33 0.75 -1.61
N ALA A 136 12.53 1.77 -2.44
CA ALA A 136 12.90 1.59 -3.84
C ALA A 136 14.23 0.86 -4.01
N GLU A 137 15.26 1.24 -3.24
CA GLU A 137 16.57 0.59 -3.24
C GLU A 137 16.45 -0.88 -2.82
N ARG A 138 15.81 -1.13 -1.67
CA ARG A 138 15.74 -2.48 -1.10
C ARG A 138 14.90 -3.43 -1.95
N LEU A 139 13.80 -2.97 -2.54
CA LEU A 139 13.00 -3.77 -3.47
C LEU A 139 13.78 -4.09 -4.74
N SER A 140 14.54 -3.13 -5.28
CA SER A 140 15.39 -3.34 -6.44
C SER A 140 16.49 -4.38 -6.18
N GLU A 141 17.09 -4.38 -4.99
CA GLU A 141 18.04 -5.40 -4.55
C GLU A 141 17.40 -6.80 -4.47
N LEU A 142 16.21 -6.89 -3.86
CA LEU A 142 15.50 -8.16 -3.72
C LEU A 142 15.06 -8.73 -5.07
N ALA A 143 14.63 -7.88 -6.00
CA ALA A 143 14.23 -8.25 -7.35
C ALA A 143 15.41 -8.79 -8.18
N GLN A 144 16.60 -8.20 -8.02
CA GLN A 144 17.81 -8.63 -8.74
C GLN A 144 18.46 -9.87 -8.13
N ALA A 145 18.17 -10.18 -6.86
CA ALA A 145 18.70 -11.35 -6.18
C ALA A 145 18.01 -12.64 -6.67
N SER A 146 18.46 -13.15 -7.82
CA SER A 146 17.96 -14.39 -8.41
C SER A 146 18.13 -15.57 -7.46
N ARG A 147 17.16 -16.46 -7.48
CA ARG A 147 17.18 -17.74 -6.80
C ARG A 147 17.40 -18.85 -7.83
N PRO A 148 18.15 -19.91 -7.49
CA PRO A 148 18.12 -21.11 -8.30
C PRO A 148 16.67 -21.60 -8.38
N THR A 149 16.22 -21.97 -9.57
CA THR A 149 14.92 -22.63 -9.73
C THR A 149 14.94 -23.93 -8.95
N VAL A 150 14.10 -24.08 -7.93
CA VAL A 150 13.96 -25.34 -7.22
C VAL A 150 12.49 -25.65 -6.98
N SER A 151 11.99 -26.63 -7.71
CA SER A 151 11.38 -27.85 -7.17
C SER A 151 10.89 -28.72 -8.35
N ASN A 152 11.13 -30.03 -8.27
CA ASN A 152 10.60 -31.04 -9.19
C ASN A 152 9.25 -31.61 -8.71
N ALA A 153 8.74 -31.16 -7.56
CA ALA A 153 7.48 -31.65 -6.99
C ALA A 153 6.30 -30.88 -7.57
N ASP A 154 5.23 -31.61 -7.86
CA ASP A 154 4.10 -31.11 -8.63
C ASP A 154 2.99 -30.56 -7.71
N VAL A 155 3.37 -29.74 -6.73
CA VAL A 155 2.45 -29.09 -5.75
C VAL A 155 1.32 -28.37 -6.48
N SER A 156 1.68 -27.69 -7.57
CA SER A 156 0.74 -27.01 -8.47
C SER A 156 -0.35 -27.93 -9.00
N ASN A 157 0.00 -29.18 -9.37
CA ASN A 157 -0.96 -30.15 -9.87
C ASN A 157 -1.83 -30.75 -8.75
N VAL A 158 -1.26 -30.97 -7.55
CA VAL A 158 -2.02 -31.42 -6.37
C VAL A 158 -3.09 -30.40 -5.97
N LEU A 159 -2.75 -29.10 -6.01
CA LEU A 159 -3.70 -28.02 -5.71
C LEU A 159 -4.62 -27.64 -6.88
N HIS A 160 -4.48 -28.32 -8.02
CA HIS A 160 -5.22 -28.06 -9.26
C HIS A 160 -5.14 -26.59 -9.69
N LEU A 161 -3.95 -25.99 -9.63
CA LEU A 161 -3.73 -24.61 -10.04
C LEU A 161 -3.99 -24.41 -11.53
N SER A 162 -4.59 -23.27 -11.89
CA SER A 162 -4.69 -22.84 -13.29
C SER A 162 -3.30 -22.50 -13.85
N ARG A 163 -3.16 -22.46 -15.19
CA ARG A 163 -1.87 -22.09 -15.82
C ARG A 163 -1.36 -20.72 -15.36
N ASN A 164 -2.25 -19.75 -15.16
CA ASN A 164 -1.88 -18.42 -14.69
C ASN A 164 -1.38 -18.47 -13.24
N GLN A 165 -1.99 -19.30 -12.38
CA GLN A 165 -1.52 -19.50 -11.01
C GLN A 165 -0.16 -20.23 -10.98
N GLN A 166 0.04 -21.25 -11.82
CA GLN A 166 1.33 -21.94 -11.95
C GLN A 166 2.43 -20.98 -12.41
N HIS A 167 2.15 -20.17 -13.43
CA HIS A 167 3.06 -19.13 -13.87
C HIS A 167 3.36 -18.11 -12.76
N ALA A 168 2.37 -17.74 -11.96
CA ALA A 168 2.56 -16.83 -10.84
C ALA A 168 3.46 -17.39 -9.75
N VAL A 169 3.35 -18.70 -9.43
CA VAL A 169 4.28 -19.38 -8.52
C VAL A 169 5.71 -19.30 -9.07
N GLU A 170 5.89 -19.57 -10.36
CA GLU A 170 7.19 -19.51 -11.02
C GLU A 170 7.79 -18.09 -10.96
N VAL A 171 7.04 -17.07 -11.39
CA VAL A 171 7.47 -15.67 -11.40
C VAL A 171 7.84 -15.20 -10.00
N CYS A 172 6.96 -15.42 -9.01
CA CYS A 172 7.23 -15.02 -7.64
C CYS A 172 8.40 -15.82 -7.01
N GLY A 173 8.69 -17.02 -7.52
CA GLY A 173 9.75 -17.93 -7.05
C GLY A 173 11.17 -17.59 -7.53
N ARG A 174 11.31 -16.85 -8.64
CA ARG A 174 12.58 -16.61 -9.34
C ARG A 174 13.56 -15.69 -8.62
N ALA A 175 13.07 -14.80 -7.75
CA ALA A 175 13.88 -13.82 -7.03
C ALA A 175 13.56 -13.82 -5.53
N ARG A 176 14.25 -12.96 -4.76
CA ARG A 176 13.92 -12.73 -3.35
C ARG A 176 12.73 -11.79 -3.17
N LEU A 177 12.31 -11.09 -4.23
CA LEU A 177 11.03 -10.39 -4.29
C LEU A 177 10.03 -11.21 -5.12
N GLY A 178 8.80 -11.31 -4.64
CA GLY A 178 7.65 -11.74 -5.45
C GLY A 178 6.47 -10.81 -5.20
N VAL A 179 5.68 -10.54 -6.23
CA VAL A 179 4.48 -9.70 -6.12
C VAL A 179 3.36 -10.42 -6.85
N LEU A 180 2.35 -10.85 -6.10
CA LEU A 180 1.16 -11.51 -6.62
C LEU A 180 -0.03 -10.56 -6.54
N THR A 181 -0.45 -10.06 -7.69
CA THR A 181 -1.62 -9.17 -7.81
C THR A 181 -2.78 -9.89 -8.49
N GLY A 182 -4.00 -9.41 -8.23
CA GLY A 182 -5.20 -9.85 -8.92
C GLY A 182 -6.47 -9.50 -8.13
N PRO A 183 -7.64 -9.57 -8.75
CA PRO A 183 -8.90 -9.18 -8.13
C PRO A 183 -9.33 -10.16 -7.01
N PRO A 184 -10.35 -9.82 -6.20
CA PRO A 184 -10.91 -10.73 -5.21
C PRO A 184 -11.42 -12.02 -5.88
N GLY A 185 -11.02 -13.18 -5.34
CA GLY A 185 -11.49 -14.47 -5.87
C GLY A 185 -10.69 -15.02 -7.06
N SER A 186 -9.55 -14.42 -7.42
CA SER A 186 -8.62 -14.98 -8.43
C SER A 186 -7.77 -16.16 -7.94
N GLY A 187 -7.93 -16.55 -6.67
CA GLY A 187 -7.21 -17.66 -6.07
C GLY A 187 -5.80 -17.33 -5.56
N LYS A 188 -5.49 -16.04 -5.32
CA LYS A 188 -4.22 -15.58 -4.76
C LYS A 188 -3.73 -16.42 -3.57
N THR A 189 -4.60 -16.66 -2.59
CA THR A 189 -4.24 -17.42 -1.39
C THR A 189 -3.89 -18.88 -1.71
N ARG A 190 -4.54 -19.50 -2.70
CA ARG A 190 -4.17 -20.86 -3.13
C ARG A 190 -2.80 -20.88 -3.83
N THR A 191 -2.52 -19.88 -4.67
CA THR A 191 -1.19 -19.67 -5.27
C THR A 191 -0.11 -19.46 -4.20
N VAL A 192 -0.41 -18.69 -3.15
CA VAL A 192 0.48 -18.50 -1.99
C VAL A 192 0.77 -19.82 -1.29
N VAL A 193 -0.25 -20.64 -1.04
CA VAL A 193 -0.06 -21.96 -0.42
C VAL A 193 0.87 -22.83 -1.25
N ALA A 194 0.68 -22.87 -2.57
CA ALA A 194 1.58 -23.62 -3.46
C ALA A 194 3.02 -23.13 -3.36
N LEU A 195 3.24 -21.82 -3.40
CA LEU A 195 4.54 -21.18 -3.30
C LEU A 195 5.24 -21.45 -1.96
N VAL A 196 4.49 -21.51 -0.85
CA VAL A 196 5.04 -21.84 0.46
C VAL A 196 5.31 -23.35 0.59
N ALA A 197 4.42 -24.19 0.07
CA ALA A 197 4.64 -25.63 0.05
C ALA A 197 5.87 -26.00 -0.79
N ASP A 198 6.07 -25.36 -1.95
CA ASP A 198 7.29 -25.51 -2.77
C ASP A 198 8.56 -25.10 -2.01
N GLU A 199 8.48 -24.04 -1.20
CA GLU A 199 9.58 -23.62 -0.33
C GLU A 199 9.92 -24.70 0.71
N PHE A 200 8.92 -25.33 1.32
CA PHE A 200 9.14 -26.44 2.26
C PHE A 200 9.63 -27.72 1.62
N VAL A 201 9.15 -28.05 0.41
CA VAL A 201 9.68 -29.18 -0.35
C VAL A 201 11.17 -28.98 -0.66
N THR A 202 11.54 -27.75 -1.03
CA THR A 202 12.92 -27.38 -1.33
C THR A 202 13.80 -27.29 -0.08
N SER A 203 13.26 -26.70 0.98
CA SER A 203 13.96 -26.42 2.24
C SER A 203 13.05 -26.77 3.42
N PRO A 204 13.03 -28.04 3.86
CA PRO A 204 12.13 -28.49 4.93
C PRO A 204 12.31 -27.77 6.27
N THR A 205 13.46 -27.13 6.49
CA THR A 205 13.77 -26.34 7.69
C THR A 205 13.53 -24.85 7.52
N ALA A 206 12.96 -24.40 6.39
CA ALA A 206 12.69 -22.99 6.14
C ALA A 206 11.74 -22.43 7.20
N ARG A 207 12.04 -21.23 7.68
CA ARG A 207 11.17 -20.51 8.61
C ARG A 207 10.31 -19.57 7.81
N VAL A 208 9.00 -19.84 7.76
CA VAL A 208 8.04 -19.05 6.98
C VAL A 208 7.16 -18.23 7.92
N ALA A 209 6.92 -16.98 7.56
CA ALA A 209 5.91 -16.13 8.19
C ALA A 209 4.82 -15.76 7.18
N LEU A 210 3.57 -15.86 7.65
CA LEU A 210 2.40 -15.35 6.95
C LEU A 210 1.87 -14.13 7.72
N ALA A 211 1.69 -13.02 7.03
CA ALA A 211 1.25 -11.78 7.64
C ALA A 211 0.17 -11.07 6.81
N ALA A 212 -0.59 -10.21 7.48
CA ALA A 212 -1.59 -9.35 6.85
C ALA A 212 -1.63 -7.98 7.58
N PRO A 213 -2.19 -6.91 6.98
CA PRO A 213 -2.31 -5.60 7.62
C PRO A 213 -3.20 -5.64 8.88
N THR A 214 -4.27 -6.43 8.86
CA THR A 214 -5.29 -6.48 9.92
C THR A 214 -5.50 -7.88 10.48
N GLY A 215 -5.98 -7.98 11.72
CA GLY A 215 -6.27 -9.27 12.35
C GLY A 215 -7.37 -10.06 11.64
N LYS A 216 -8.35 -9.37 11.04
CA LYS A 216 -9.42 -10.00 10.24
C LYS A 216 -8.88 -10.59 8.94
N ALA A 217 -7.98 -9.88 8.25
CA ALA A 217 -7.30 -10.41 7.07
C ALA A 217 -6.43 -11.63 7.42
N ALA A 218 -5.66 -11.56 8.52
CA ALA A 218 -4.87 -12.70 8.99
C ALA A 218 -5.73 -13.93 9.32
N ALA A 219 -6.89 -13.75 9.97
CA ALA A 219 -7.80 -14.85 10.28
C ALA A 219 -8.36 -15.51 9.01
N ARG A 220 -8.79 -14.71 8.02
CA ARG A 220 -9.26 -15.22 6.73
C ARG A 220 -8.17 -15.97 5.97
N MET A 221 -6.95 -15.44 5.97
CA MET A 221 -5.79 -16.10 5.40
C MET A 221 -5.58 -17.49 6.05
N ALA A 222 -5.69 -17.58 7.38
CA ALA A 222 -5.56 -18.85 8.11
C ALA A 222 -6.62 -19.88 7.69
N GLU A 223 -7.88 -19.46 7.52
CA GLU A 223 -8.98 -20.32 7.05
C GLU A 223 -8.69 -20.88 5.64
N SER A 224 -8.34 -20.01 4.68
CA SER A 224 -8.05 -20.43 3.30
C SER A 224 -6.77 -21.28 3.17
N VAL A 225 -5.79 -21.04 4.03
CA VAL A 225 -4.59 -21.88 4.13
C VAL A 225 -4.96 -23.27 4.65
N ALA A 226 -5.80 -23.37 5.69
CA ALA A 226 -6.24 -24.65 6.24
C ALA A 226 -6.97 -25.52 5.20
N GLU A 227 -7.86 -24.95 4.40
CA GLU A 227 -8.55 -25.66 3.31
C GLU A 227 -7.56 -26.27 2.30
N SER A 228 -6.47 -25.58 2.02
CA SER A 228 -5.45 -26.06 1.08
C SER A 228 -4.53 -27.11 1.71
N ILE A 229 -4.30 -27.04 3.03
CA ILE A 229 -3.56 -28.07 3.78
C ILE A 229 -4.27 -29.42 3.69
N ASP A 230 -5.60 -29.46 3.80
CA ASP A 230 -6.36 -30.71 3.72
C ASP A 230 -6.14 -31.41 2.37
N VAL A 231 -6.08 -30.64 1.28
CA VAL A 231 -5.79 -31.16 -0.07
C VAL A 231 -4.36 -31.69 -0.17
N LEU A 232 -3.37 -30.93 0.32
CA LEU A 232 -1.96 -31.35 0.28
C LEU A 232 -1.69 -32.56 1.17
N SER A 233 -2.35 -32.66 2.32
CA SER A 233 -2.19 -33.77 3.28
C SER A 233 -2.75 -35.09 2.75
N ALA A 234 -3.65 -35.03 1.76
CA ALA A 234 -4.22 -36.20 1.10
C ALA A 234 -3.41 -36.63 -0.14
N ALA A 235 -2.29 -35.96 -0.46
CA ALA A 235 -1.44 -36.33 -1.58
C ALA A 235 -0.65 -37.62 -1.32
N ASP A 236 -0.34 -38.36 -2.40
CA ASP A 236 0.48 -39.58 -2.33
C ASP A 236 2.00 -39.28 -2.28
N ASP A 237 2.41 -38.00 -2.33
CA ASP A 237 3.80 -37.55 -2.38
C ASP A 237 4.30 -37.12 -0.99
N GLU A 238 5.23 -37.89 -0.41
CA GLU A 238 5.73 -37.70 0.96
C GLU A 238 6.32 -36.29 1.22
N PRO A 239 7.20 -35.73 0.35
CA PRO A 239 7.61 -34.33 0.43
C PRO A 239 6.45 -33.32 0.52
N ILE A 240 5.38 -33.51 -0.25
CA ILE A 240 4.22 -32.61 -0.26
C ILE A 240 3.44 -32.71 1.06
N VAL A 241 3.24 -33.92 1.58
CA VAL A 241 2.58 -34.15 2.87
C VAL A 241 3.41 -33.58 4.03
N ALA A 242 4.74 -33.68 3.97
CA ALA A 242 5.63 -33.05 4.94
C ALA A 242 5.54 -31.52 4.89
N ALA A 243 5.47 -30.93 3.69
CA ALA A 243 5.25 -29.51 3.50
C ALA A 243 3.89 -29.05 4.07
N ALA A 244 2.83 -29.83 3.89
CA ALA A 244 1.51 -29.56 4.48
C ALA A 244 1.58 -29.52 6.02
N SER A 245 2.29 -30.48 6.62
CA SER A 245 2.50 -30.56 8.07
C SER A 245 3.28 -29.34 8.60
N ALA A 246 4.30 -28.88 7.86
CA ALA A 246 5.04 -27.67 8.20
C ALA A 246 4.16 -26.41 8.07
N LEU A 247 3.34 -26.32 7.02
CA LEU A 247 2.39 -25.22 6.79
C LEU A 247 1.38 -25.10 7.94
N GLN A 248 0.90 -26.23 8.47
CA GLN A 248 -0.07 -26.29 9.57
C GLN A 248 0.45 -25.68 10.88
N LEU A 249 1.76 -25.60 11.06
CA LEU A 249 2.38 -24.97 12.24
C LEU A 249 2.45 -23.44 12.14
N ILE A 250 2.21 -22.87 10.96
CA ILE A 250 2.29 -21.43 10.75
C ILE A 250 0.97 -20.78 11.16
N VAL A 251 1.04 -19.79 12.05
CA VAL A 251 -0.11 -18.98 12.43
C VAL A 251 0.02 -17.60 11.79
N PRO A 252 -0.84 -17.24 10.82
CA PRO A 252 -0.86 -15.90 10.25
C PRO A 252 -1.03 -14.83 11.33
N SER A 253 -0.34 -13.71 11.18
CA SER A 253 -0.36 -12.61 12.15
C SER A 253 -0.48 -11.25 11.47
N THR A 254 -0.62 -10.18 12.24
CA THR A 254 -0.52 -8.84 11.64
C THR A 254 0.93 -8.47 11.38
N VAL A 255 1.21 -7.65 10.36
CA VAL A 255 2.58 -7.13 10.11
C VAL A 255 3.14 -6.43 11.36
N HIS A 256 2.31 -5.67 12.08
CA HIS A 256 2.69 -5.06 13.36
C HIS A 256 3.10 -6.10 14.43
N ARG A 257 2.37 -7.22 14.53
CA ARG A 257 2.72 -8.30 15.47
C ARG A 257 3.99 -9.03 15.04
N LEU A 258 4.16 -9.26 13.74
CA LEU A 258 5.37 -9.84 13.15
C LEU A 258 6.62 -9.01 13.50
N LEU A 259 6.53 -7.68 13.32
CA LEU A 259 7.59 -6.73 13.66
C LEU A 259 7.77 -6.51 15.17
N GLY A 260 6.89 -7.08 16.00
CA GLY A 260 6.93 -6.94 17.45
C GLY A 260 6.73 -5.49 17.90
N ALA A 261 5.67 -4.83 17.41
CA ALA A 261 5.32 -3.47 17.77
C ALA A 261 5.25 -3.26 19.29
N ARG A 262 5.92 -2.20 19.78
CA ARG A 262 6.00 -1.78 21.20
C ARG A 262 5.33 -0.43 21.46
N GLY A 263 4.73 0.17 20.42
CA GLY A 263 4.14 1.51 20.41
C GLY A 263 3.74 1.88 18.98
N SER A 264 3.52 3.17 18.70
CA SER A 264 3.14 3.65 17.35
C SER A 264 4.27 3.48 16.32
N ASP A 265 5.51 3.85 16.67
CA ASP A 265 6.65 3.88 15.73
C ASP A 265 7.86 3.07 16.22
N SER A 266 7.65 2.11 17.12
CA SER A 266 8.73 1.29 17.65
C SER A 266 8.47 -0.19 17.42
N PHE A 267 9.38 -0.82 16.69
CA PHE A 267 9.38 -2.25 16.43
C PHE A 267 10.52 -2.93 17.17
N ARG A 268 10.33 -4.22 17.50
CA ARG A 268 11.37 -5.06 18.08
C ARG A 268 12.39 -5.47 17.03
N TYR A 269 11.93 -5.73 15.81
CA TYR A 269 12.77 -6.17 14.71
C TYR A 269 13.09 -4.99 13.79
N ASP A 270 14.34 -4.90 13.40
CA ASP A 270 14.94 -3.82 12.62
C ASP A 270 16.22 -4.33 11.93
N VAL A 271 17.01 -3.43 11.35
CA VAL A 271 18.27 -3.77 10.67
C VAL A 271 19.32 -4.42 11.59
N HIS A 272 19.26 -4.18 12.90
CA HIS A 272 20.19 -4.73 13.88
C HIS A 272 19.67 -6.01 14.55
N ASN A 273 18.37 -6.22 14.53
CA ASN A 273 17.69 -7.42 15.00
C ASN A 273 16.71 -7.91 13.92
N PRO A 274 17.20 -8.62 12.88
CA PRO A 274 16.37 -9.03 11.76
C PRO A 274 15.35 -10.10 12.17
N LEU A 275 14.27 -10.18 11.40
CA LEU A 275 13.25 -11.21 11.48
C LEU A 275 13.88 -12.60 11.26
N PRO A 276 13.55 -13.60 12.10
CA PRO A 276 14.12 -14.94 12.01
C PRO A 276 13.37 -15.81 10.99
N PHE A 277 13.06 -15.26 9.82
CA PHE A 277 12.32 -15.94 8.75
C PHE A 277 13.10 -15.90 7.44
N ASP A 278 12.98 -16.99 6.68
CA ASP A 278 13.62 -17.17 5.38
C ASP A 278 12.65 -16.79 4.24
N LEU A 279 11.33 -16.92 4.47
CA LEU A 279 10.26 -16.43 3.60
C LEU A 279 9.20 -15.70 4.42
N ILE A 280 8.86 -14.49 4.00
CA ILE A 280 7.74 -13.71 4.55
C ILE A 280 6.75 -13.44 3.42
N VAL A 281 5.49 -13.82 3.64
CA VAL A 281 4.38 -13.50 2.74
C VAL A 281 3.47 -12.51 3.43
N VAL A 282 3.14 -11.41 2.75
CA VAL A 282 2.21 -10.40 3.25
C VAL A 282 1.00 -10.32 2.33
N ASP A 283 -0.15 -10.79 2.83
CA ASP A 283 -1.43 -10.73 2.16
C ASP A 283 -2.16 -9.40 2.44
N GLU A 284 -3.07 -9.01 1.55
CA GLU A 284 -3.73 -7.68 1.54
C GLU A 284 -2.72 -6.52 1.58
N ALA A 285 -1.62 -6.65 0.83
CA ALA A 285 -0.52 -5.68 0.81
C ALA A 285 -0.91 -4.29 0.30
N SER A 286 -2.04 -4.15 -0.42
CA SER A 286 -2.60 -2.87 -0.85
C SER A 286 -2.90 -1.92 0.31
N MET A 287 -3.16 -2.47 1.50
CA MET A 287 -3.43 -1.68 2.70
C MET A 287 -2.17 -1.24 3.45
N LEU A 288 -0.96 -1.65 3.04
CA LEU A 288 0.27 -1.30 3.74
C LEU A 288 0.71 0.11 3.36
N SER A 289 1.06 0.90 4.39
CA SER A 289 1.62 2.22 4.20
C SER A 289 3.12 2.18 3.93
N LEU A 290 3.65 3.23 3.31
CA LEU A 290 5.06 3.36 3.02
C LEU A 290 5.95 3.20 4.29
N PRO A 291 5.65 3.83 5.45
CA PRO A 291 6.45 3.63 6.65
C PRO A 291 6.46 2.18 7.16
N LEU A 292 5.34 1.46 7.05
CA LEU A 292 5.24 0.09 7.50
C LEU A 292 6.00 -0.87 6.57
N VAL A 293 5.97 -0.62 5.25
CA VAL A 293 6.78 -1.37 4.28
C VAL A 293 8.27 -1.12 4.51
N ASP A 294 8.68 0.13 4.72
CA ASP A 294 10.08 0.45 5.05
C ASP A 294 10.53 -0.26 6.35
N ALA A 295 9.70 -0.22 7.40
CA ALA A 295 10.00 -0.94 8.64
C ALA A 295 10.12 -2.46 8.43
N LEU A 296 9.26 -3.05 7.60
CA LEU A 296 9.34 -4.46 7.24
C LEU A 296 10.64 -4.78 6.49
N LEU A 297 10.98 -3.98 5.49
CA LEU A 297 12.18 -4.15 4.67
C LEU A 297 13.47 -4.01 5.47
N GLN A 298 13.52 -3.06 6.41
CA GLN A 298 14.64 -2.91 7.34
C GLN A 298 14.77 -4.10 8.29
N ALA A 299 13.66 -4.73 8.67
CA ALA A 299 13.65 -5.92 9.52
C ALA A 299 13.92 -7.23 8.76
N LEU A 300 14.00 -7.22 7.42
CA LEU A 300 14.28 -8.45 6.66
C LEU A 300 15.71 -8.94 6.88
N HIS A 301 15.85 -10.24 7.12
CA HIS A 301 17.17 -10.87 7.07
C HIS A 301 17.78 -10.71 5.66
N PRO A 302 19.11 -10.50 5.50
CA PRO A 302 19.73 -10.23 4.19
C PRO A 302 19.45 -11.29 3.13
N THR A 303 19.24 -12.55 3.54
CA THR A 303 18.93 -13.69 2.65
C THR A 303 17.44 -14.01 2.54
N ALA A 304 16.57 -13.34 3.30
CA ALA A 304 15.15 -13.62 3.31
C ALA A 304 14.49 -13.23 1.99
N ARG A 305 13.40 -13.92 1.72
CA ARG A 305 12.48 -13.64 0.62
C ARG A 305 11.24 -12.91 1.15
N LEU A 306 10.73 -11.99 0.36
CA LEU A 306 9.50 -11.26 0.62
C LEU A 306 8.55 -11.43 -0.56
N VAL A 307 7.31 -11.81 -0.27
CA VAL A 307 6.23 -11.89 -1.26
C VAL A 307 5.08 -10.99 -0.82
N PHE A 308 4.77 -9.98 -1.64
CA PHE A 308 3.56 -9.18 -1.48
C PHE A 308 2.41 -9.83 -2.24
N VAL A 309 1.23 -9.85 -1.62
CA VAL A 309 0.02 -10.40 -2.20
C VAL A 309 -1.10 -9.41 -1.98
N GLY A 310 -1.85 -9.08 -3.02
CA GLY A 310 -2.92 -8.10 -2.91
C GLY A 310 -3.60 -7.85 -4.24
N ASP A 311 -4.28 -6.71 -4.32
CA ASP A 311 -4.97 -6.26 -5.51
C ASP A 311 -4.49 -4.83 -5.82
N ALA A 312 -3.76 -4.67 -6.92
CA ALA A 312 -3.25 -3.36 -7.34
C ALA A 312 -4.37 -2.41 -7.79
N GLY A 313 -5.56 -2.93 -8.13
CA GLY A 313 -6.73 -2.14 -8.51
C GLY A 313 -7.65 -1.79 -7.35
N GLN A 314 -7.38 -2.27 -6.13
CA GLN A 314 -8.14 -1.89 -4.93
C GLN A 314 -7.73 -0.52 -4.40
N LEU A 315 -8.57 0.04 -3.52
CA LEU A 315 -8.25 1.24 -2.77
C LEU A 315 -6.91 1.06 -2.03
N ALA A 316 -6.03 2.05 -2.19
CA ALA A 316 -4.74 2.11 -1.52
C ALA A 316 -4.90 2.22 0.02
N SER A 317 -3.78 2.10 0.73
CA SER A 317 -3.74 2.34 2.17
C SER A 317 -4.33 3.70 2.55
N VAL A 318 -4.96 3.78 3.73
CA VAL A 318 -5.44 5.04 4.31
C VAL A 318 -4.27 5.93 4.74
N ASP A 319 -3.12 5.32 5.05
CA ASP A 319 -1.88 6.03 5.38
C ASP A 319 -1.05 6.29 4.11
N ALA A 320 -0.09 7.20 4.20
CA ALA A 320 0.68 7.68 3.05
C ALA A 320 1.38 6.59 2.21
N GLY A 321 1.21 6.72 0.89
CA GLY A 321 1.88 5.92 -0.15
C GLY A 321 1.08 4.73 -0.64
N SER A 322 1.03 4.54 -1.96
CA SER A 322 0.39 3.39 -2.62
C SER A 322 1.43 2.35 -3.04
N VAL A 323 2.13 1.77 -2.07
CA VAL A 323 3.33 0.96 -2.35
C VAL A 323 3.04 -0.21 -3.30
N LEU A 324 1.94 -0.95 -3.10
CA LEU A 324 1.63 -2.09 -3.97
C LEU A 324 1.30 -1.65 -5.41
N GLY A 325 0.56 -0.55 -5.57
CA GLY A 325 0.22 0.00 -6.88
C GLY A 325 1.48 0.46 -7.63
N ASP A 326 2.36 1.17 -6.94
CA ASP A 326 3.63 1.67 -7.50
C ASP A 326 4.56 0.50 -7.88
N ILE A 327 4.63 -0.55 -7.06
CA ILE A 327 5.39 -1.78 -7.35
C ILE A 327 4.82 -2.51 -8.57
N ALA A 328 3.50 -2.64 -8.66
CA ALA A 328 2.84 -3.35 -9.75
C ALA A 328 3.03 -2.63 -11.09
N GLY A 329 3.10 -1.30 -11.09
CA GLY A 329 3.40 -0.47 -12.26
C GLY A 329 4.88 -0.17 -12.48
N ALA A 330 5.78 -0.70 -11.65
CA ALA A 330 7.21 -0.37 -11.71
C ALA A 330 7.90 -1.00 -12.92
N ASP A 331 8.71 -0.20 -13.61
CA ASP A 331 9.63 -0.67 -14.65
C ASP A 331 10.89 -1.34 -14.06
N GLY A 332 11.68 -1.98 -14.92
CA GLY A 332 13.00 -2.51 -14.58
C GLY A 332 12.96 -3.87 -13.88
N PRO A 333 13.88 -4.16 -12.93
CA PRO A 333 13.98 -5.48 -12.32
C PRO A 333 12.72 -5.92 -11.58
N ILE A 334 12.00 -4.99 -10.95
CA ILE A 334 10.80 -5.27 -10.16
C ILE A 334 9.70 -5.88 -11.02
N HIS A 335 9.47 -5.37 -12.24
CA HIS A 335 8.50 -5.89 -13.19
C HIS A 335 8.61 -7.41 -13.40
N THR A 336 9.84 -7.95 -13.42
CA THR A 336 10.07 -9.38 -13.66
C THR A 336 9.65 -10.28 -12.49
N CYS A 337 9.32 -9.69 -11.35
CA CYS A 337 8.87 -10.36 -10.12
C CYS A 337 7.36 -10.21 -9.87
N VAL A 338 6.65 -9.50 -10.76
CA VAL A 338 5.20 -9.25 -10.65
C VAL A 338 4.44 -10.28 -11.48
N ALA A 339 3.50 -10.97 -10.83
CA ALA A 339 2.56 -11.87 -11.46
C ALA A 339 1.13 -11.39 -11.21
N GLU A 340 0.36 -11.26 -12.29
CA GLU A 340 -1.04 -10.84 -12.23
C GLU A 340 -1.97 -12.02 -12.55
N LEU A 341 -2.92 -12.27 -11.65
CA LEU A 341 -4.02 -13.21 -11.87
C LEU A 341 -5.21 -12.43 -12.40
N THR A 342 -5.61 -12.67 -13.64
CA THR A 342 -6.71 -11.95 -14.32
C THR A 342 -8.05 -12.68 -14.23
N GLU A 343 -8.06 -13.99 -14.01
CA GLU A 343 -9.27 -14.81 -13.95
C GLU A 343 -9.87 -14.83 -12.54
N THR A 344 -11.18 -14.60 -12.42
CA THR A 344 -11.91 -14.69 -11.16
C THR A 344 -12.71 -15.98 -11.09
N HIS A 345 -12.47 -16.80 -10.08
CA HIS A 345 -13.19 -18.07 -9.87
C HIS A 345 -14.42 -17.92 -8.96
N ARG A 346 -14.54 -16.80 -8.25
CA ARG A 346 -15.64 -16.53 -7.31
C ARG A 346 -16.89 -15.97 -7.99
N PHE A 347 -16.69 -15.20 -9.06
CA PHE A 347 -17.74 -14.57 -9.85
C PHE A 347 -17.37 -14.72 -11.33
N PRO A 348 -18.17 -15.42 -12.15
CA PRO A 348 -17.96 -15.44 -13.60
C PRO A 348 -17.95 -14.02 -14.16
N ALA A 349 -17.15 -13.76 -15.20
CA ALA A 349 -17.09 -12.44 -15.85
C ALA A 349 -18.48 -11.98 -16.34
N ASP A 350 -19.31 -12.95 -16.69
CA ASP A 350 -20.69 -12.85 -17.16
C ASP A 350 -21.72 -12.67 -16.03
N SER A 351 -21.30 -12.66 -14.77
CA SER A 351 -22.16 -12.27 -13.65
C SER A 351 -22.31 -10.74 -13.55
N VAL A 352 -23.43 -10.28 -12.99
CA VAL A 352 -23.70 -8.84 -12.74
C VAL A 352 -22.54 -8.17 -11.99
N ILE A 353 -22.02 -8.82 -10.95
CA ILE A 353 -20.90 -8.29 -10.15
C ILE A 353 -19.62 -8.21 -10.98
N GLY A 354 -19.35 -9.21 -11.83
CA GLY A 354 -18.19 -9.23 -12.72
C GLY A 354 -18.23 -8.11 -13.77
N GLN A 355 -19.36 -7.97 -14.47
CA GLN A 355 -19.58 -6.93 -15.49
C GLN A 355 -19.48 -5.53 -14.88
N PHE A 356 -20.12 -5.32 -13.73
CA PHE A 356 -20.08 -4.05 -13.01
C PHE A 356 -18.65 -3.70 -12.58
N SER A 357 -17.92 -4.64 -11.97
CA SER A 357 -16.54 -4.42 -11.54
C SER A 357 -15.62 -4.07 -12.72
N SER A 358 -15.80 -4.71 -13.87
CA SER A 358 -14.99 -4.42 -15.07
C SER A 358 -15.27 -3.01 -15.63
N ALA A 359 -16.54 -2.59 -15.66
CA ALA A 359 -16.92 -1.26 -16.13
C ALA A 359 -16.33 -0.16 -15.22
N VAL A 360 -16.36 -0.36 -13.90
CA VAL A 360 -15.75 0.57 -12.93
C VAL A 360 -14.23 0.67 -13.13
N LEU A 361 -13.54 -0.46 -13.31
CA LEU A 361 -12.08 -0.48 -13.53
C LEU A 361 -11.67 0.20 -14.85
N GLN A 362 -12.54 0.19 -15.86
CA GLN A 362 -12.29 0.85 -17.15
C GLN A 362 -12.70 2.32 -17.17
N GLY A 363 -13.31 2.83 -16.09
CA GLY A 363 -13.85 4.18 -16.02
C GLY A 363 -15.10 4.39 -16.89
N ASP A 364 -15.78 3.31 -17.29
CA ASP A 364 -17.00 3.37 -18.09
C ASP A 364 -18.23 3.47 -17.17
N SER A 365 -18.57 4.71 -16.81
CA SER A 365 -19.70 5.00 -15.93
C SER A 365 -21.04 4.54 -16.53
N ASP A 366 -21.19 4.66 -17.84
CA ASP A 366 -22.44 4.35 -18.52
C ASP A 366 -22.68 2.83 -18.53
N ALA A 367 -21.65 2.05 -18.84
CA ALA A 367 -21.71 0.59 -18.72
C ALA A 367 -21.96 0.13 -17.28
N ALA A 368 -21.33 0.77 -16.29
CA ALA A 368 -21.53 0.42 -14.89
C ALA A 368 -22.98 0.65 -14.43
N VAL A 369 -23.58 1.78 -14.81
CA VAL A 369 -24.98 2.09 -14.51
C VAL A 369 -25.93 1.15 -15.26
N HIS A 370 -25.66 0.88 -16.54
CA HIS A 370 -26.47 -0.04 -17.36
C HIS A 370 -26.57 -1.43 -16.73
N VAL A 371 -25.44 -2.00 -16.27
CA VAL A 371 -25.42 -3.32 -15.61
C VAL A 371 -26.25 -3.33 -14.32
N LEU A 372 -26.23 -2.24 -13.55
CA LEU A 372 -27.06 -2.11 -12.35
C LEU A 372 -28.55 -2.00 -12.69
N ASP A 373 -28.90 -1.21 -13.70
CA ASP A 373 -30.29 -1.01 -14.13
C ASP A 373 -30.89 -2.32 -14.68
N GLU A 374 -30.13 -3.10 -15.46
CA GLU A 374 -30.59 -4.43 -15.93
C GLU A 374 -30.82 -5.41 -14.78
N ALA A 375 -29.93 -5.42 -13.78
CA ALA A 375 -30.04 -6.29 -12.61
C ALA A 375 -31.21 -5.90 -11.69
N LEU A 376 -31.46 -4.61 -11.52
CA LEU A 376 -32.60 -4.10 -10.75
C LEU A 376 -33.92 -4.27 -11.50
N GLY A 377 -33.91 -4.11 -12.83
CA GLY A 377 -35.06 -4.30 -13.71
C GLY A 377 -35.54 -5.77 -13.78
N THR A 378 -34.63 -6.74 -13.71
CA THR A 378 -34.99 -8.17 -13.65
C THR A 378 -35.58 -8.58 -12.29
N SER A 379 -35.16 -7.95 -11.18
CA SER A 379 -35.75 -8.22 -9.87
C SER A 379 -37.20 -7.72 -9.72
N ALA A 380 -37.63 -6.75 -10.54
CA ALA A 380 -39.01 -6.25 -10.54
C ALA A 380 -39.99 -7.16 -11.32
N LEU A 381 -39.48 -8.02 -12.21
CA LEU A 381 -40.28 -8.92 -13.04
C LEU A 381 -40.48 -10.32 -12.43
N SER A 382 -39.77 -10.67 -11.35
CA SER A 382 -39.90 -11.98 -10.68
C SER A 382 -40.93 -12.05 -9.55
N THR A 383 -41.58 -10.94 -9.20
CA THR A 383 -42.62 -10.89 -8.13
C THR A 383 -44.06 -10.97 -8.63
N SER A 384 -44.29 -11.17 -9.93
CA SER A 384 -45.64 -11.21 -10.52
C SER A 384 -46.14 -12.62 -10.92
N GLU A 385 -45.49 -13.70 -10.48
CA GLU A 385 -45.96 -15.08 -10.70
C GLU A 385 -46.11 -15.85 -9.38
N ILE A 386 -46.85 -15.27 -8.42
CA ILE A 386 -47.51 -16.04 -7.35
C ILE A 386 -48.90 -15.42 -7.16
N ASP A 387 -49.81 -15.70 -8.09
CA ASP A 387 -51.25 -15.80 -7.81
C ASP A 387 -51.90 -16.53 -8.99
N GLY A 388 -52.22 -17.80 -8.74
CA GLY A 388 -52.89 -18.73 -9.65
C GLY A 388 -53.32 -19.98 -8.90
#